data_AF-A0A558RC63-F1
#
_entry.id   AF-A0A558RC63-F1
#
_cell.length_a   1.000
_cell.length_b   1.000
_cell.length_c   1.000
_cell.angle_alpha   90.00
_cell.angle_beta   90.00
_cell.angle_gamma   90.00
#
_symmetry.space_group_name_H-M   'P 1'
#
loop_
_entity.id
_entity.type
_entity.pdbx_description
1 polymer ?
#
loop_
_entity_poly.entity_id
_entity_poly.type
_entity_poly.pdbx_seq_one_letter_code
_entity_poly.pdbx_strand_id
1 'polypeptide(L)'
;MTFTGANDADGAGGRSPCPIDMSVLDLAIFLRIHRAGRGQSAGEVAATVSRWFGCAIDPREIEAAFPRMVDKGWLVRRETGMRATANGRRHGRLHLRGLVRMMDQGTRMIDVALTMAMLKLAETELDGDYEEGVDDDGED
;
A
#
# COMPACT_ATOMS: atom_id res chain seq x y z
N MET A 1 -49.54 -17.85 -12.81
CA MET A 1 -48.46 -18.59 -13.48
C MET A 1 -47.15 -18.16 -12.84
N THR A 2 -46.57 -19.03 -12.03
CA THR A 2 -45.22 -18.94 -11.47
C THR A 2 -44.22 -19.23 -12.58
N PHE A 3 -43.27 -18.34 -12.81
CA PHE A 3 -42.11 -18.61 -13.67
C PHE A 3 -40.93 -18.94 -12.77
N THR A 4 -40.60 -20.23 -12.73
CA THR A 4 -39.40 -20.79 -12.09
C THR A 4 -38.50 -21.27 -13.23
N GLY A 5 -37.24 -20.84 -13.24
CA GLY A 5 -36.18 -21.36 -14.12
C GLY A 5 -35.05 -20.35 -14.30
N ALA A 6 -33.78 -20.63 -14.00
CA ALA A 6 -33.14 -21.85 -13.54
C ALA A 6 -31.95 -21.52 -12.64
N ASN A 7 -31.72 -22.38 -11.64
CA ASN A 7 -30.52 -22.38 -10.81
C ASN A 7 -29.32 -22.81 -11.65
N ASP A 8 -28.34 -21.94 -11.81
CA ASP A 8 -26.96 -22.39 -11.99
C ASP A 8 -26.34 -22.48 -10.59
N ALA A 9 -26.57 -23.63 -9.97
CA ALA A 9 -25.83 -24.05 -8.79
C ALA A 9 -24.43 -24.49 -9.22
N ASP A 10 -23.55 -23.54 -9.51
CA ASP A 10 -22.11 -23.81 -9.59
C ASP A 10 -21.52 -23.87 -8.17
N GLY A 11 -21.78 -24.99 -7.51
CA GLY A 11 -21.01 -25.42 -6.35
C GLY A 11 -19.67 -26.01 -6.79
N ALA A 12 -18.65 -25.18 -7.04
CA ALA A 12 -17.24 -25.59 -6.94
C ALA A 12 -16.29 -24.38 -6.99
N GLY A 13 -15.79 -23.99 -5.81
CA GLY A 13 -14.68 -23.04 -5.70
C GLY A 13 -15.13 -21.59 -5.77
N GLY A 14 -15.98 -21.17 -4.83
CA GLY A 14 -16.20 -19.74 -4.55
C GLY A 14 -14.82 -19.08 -4.45
N ARG A 15 -14.46 -18.32 -5.49
CA ARG A 15 -13.16 -17.69 -5.62
C ARG A 15 -13.06 -16.76 -4.43
N SER A 16 -12.36 -17.17 -3.37
CA SER A 16 -12.15 -16.31 -2.22
C SER A 16 -11.69 -14.96 -2.77
N PRO A 17 -12.33 -13.85 -2.36
CA PRO A 17 -12.03 -12.55 -2.93
C PRO A 17 -10.51 -12.34 -2.92
N CYS A 18 -9.96 -11.83 -4.03
CA CYS A 18 -8.54 -11.51 -4.10
C CYS A 18 -8.20 -10.64 -2.89
N PRO A 19 -7.31 -11.08 -1.98
CA PRO A 19 -7.13 -10.39 -0.73
C PRO A 19 -6.19 -9.20 -0.96
N ILE A 20 -6.77 -8.11 -1.47
CA ILE A 20 -6.10 -6.84 -1.70
C ILE A 20 -6.44 -5.95 -0.51
N ASP A 21 -5.68 -6.10 0.56
CA ASP A 21 -5.97 -5.50 1.87
C ASP A 21 -4.72 -4.98 2.61
N MET A 22 -3.56 -4.89 1.92
CA MET A 22 -2.42 -4.12 2.41
C MET A 22 -2.64 -2.65 2.04
N SER A 23 -2.64 -1.78 3.05
CA SER A 23 -2.50 -0.34 2.80
C SER A 23 -1.14 -0.04 2.15
N VAL A 24 -1.00 1.15 1.56
CA VAL A 24 0.29 1.60 1.00
C VAL A 24 1.38 1.60 2.08
N LEU A 25 1.03 1.97 3.32
CA LEU A 25 1.93 1.91 4.47
C LEU A 25 2.31 0.48 4.85
N ASP A 26 1.34 -0.46 4.93
CA ASP A 26 1.63 -1.87 5.23
C ASP A 26 2.56 -2.49 4.16
N LEU A 27 2.32 -2.16 2.89
CA LEU A 27 3.16 -2.60 1.78
C LEU A 27 4.58 -2.03 1.89
N ALA A 28 4.73 -0.75 2.22
CA ALA A 28 6.03 -0.11 2.43
C ALA A 28 6.79 -0.75 3.61
N ILE A 29 6.13 -0.96 4.75
CA ILE A 29 6.69 -1.67 5.91
C ILE A 29 7.16 -3.07 5.50
N PHE A 30 6.30 -3.83 4.82
CA PHE A 30 6.60 -5.18 4.39
C PHE A 30 7.81 -5.22 3.46
N LEU A 31 7.85 -4.36 2.44
CA LEU A 31 8.97 -4.28 1.49
C LEU A 31 10.27 -3.90 2.18
N ARG A 32 10.23 -2.94 3.10
CA ARG A 32 11.40 -2.52 3.86
C ARG A 32 11.98 -3.67 4.69
N ILE A 33 11.13 -4.43 5.37
CA ILE A 33 11.53 -5.60 6.17
C ILE A 33 12.03 -6.73 5.26
N HIS A 34 11.33 -7.01 4.16
CA HIS A 34 11.70 -8.06 3.22
C HIS A 34 13.08 -7.80 2.60
N ARG A 35 13.36 -6.56 2.18
CA ARG A 35 14.64 -6.15 1.58
C ARG A 35 15.82 -6.22 2.56
N ALA A 36 15.57 -6.12 3.86
CA ALA A 36 16.62 -6.14 4.87
C ALA A 36 17.28 -7.52 5.03
N GLY A 37 16.54 -8.61 4.76
CA GLY A 37 17.01 -9.98 4.95
C GLY A 37 17.20 -10.42 6.41
N ARG A 38 17.15 -9.50 7.38
CA ARG A 38 17.31 -9.73 8.84
C ARG A 38 16.12 -9.19 9.63
N GLY A 39 16.08 -9.49 10.93
CA GLY A 39 15.10 -8.90 11.84
C GLY A 39 15.24 -7.38 11.88
N GLN A 40 14.12 -6.66 11.87
CA GLN A 40 14.05 -5.20 11.87
C GLN A 40 13.23 -4.66 13.04
N SER A 41 13.66 -3.54 13.61
CA SER A 41 12.88 -2.77 14.58
C SER A 41 11.94 -1.75 13.91
N ALA A 42 10.93 -1.27 14.64
CA ALA A 42 10.06 -0.20 14.15
C ALA A 42 10.83 1.09 13.80
N GLY A 43 11.84 1.46 14.61
CA GLY A 43 12.67 2.63 14.34
C GLY A 43 13.47 2.53 13.04
N GLU A 44 14.07 1.37 12.76
CA GLU A 44 14.79 1.13 11.49
C GLU A 44 13.87 1.19 10.26
N VAL A 45 12.63 0.72 10.43
CA VAL A 45 11.60 0.76 9.39
C VAL A 45 11.12 2.19 9.18
N ALA A 46 10.70 2.89 10.24
CA ALA A 46 10.23 4.28 10.21
C ALA A 46 11.24 5.19 9.50
N ALA A 47 12.52 5.14 9.90
CA ALA A 47 13.57 5.96 9.27
C ALA A 47 13.70 5.77 7.76
N THR A 48 13.33 4.60 7.22
CA THR A 48 13.37 4.36 5.78
C THR A 48 12.06 4.70 5.10
N VAL A 49 10.94 4.32 5.71
CA VAL A 49 9.60 4.55 5.17
C VAL A 49 9.29 6.05 5.15
N SER A 50 9.69 6.83 6.17
CA SER A 50 9.62 8.30 6.15
C SER A 50 10.28 8.92 4.94
N ARG A 51 11.46 8.41 4.54
CA ARG A 51 12.14 8.91 3.34
C ARG A 51 11.42 8.53 2.04
N TRP A 52 10.67 7.44 2.03
CA TRP A 52 9.86 7.05 0.86
C TRP A 52 8.59 7.88 0.73
N PHE A 53 7.99 8.30 1.85
CA PHE A 53 6.77 9.10 1.88
C PHE A 53 7.01 10.61 1.98
N GLY A 54 8.26 11.07 2.12
CA GLY A 54 8.57 12.49 2.24
C GLY A 54 8.14 13.13 3.57
N CYS A 55 7.68 12.37 4.55
CA CYS A 55 7.19 12.87 5.84
C CYS A 55 7.76 12.11 7.05
N ALA A 56 7.77 12.75 8.21
CA ALA A 56 8.16 12.10 9.46
C ALA A 56 7.06 11.11 9.89
N ILE A 57 7.42 9.83 10.03
CA ILE A 57 6.53 8.77 10.51
C ILE A 57 7.05 8.34 11.87
N ASP A 58 6.22 8.43 12.90
CA ASP A 58 6.60 8.04 14.26
C ASP A 58 6.85 6.52 14.30
N PRO A 59 8.01 6.05 14.80
CA PRO A 59 8.25 4.63 15.07
C PRO A 59 7.11 3.93 15.83
N ARG A 60 6.36 4.64 16.67
CA ARG A 60 5.19 4.10 17.39
C ARG A 60 4.05 3.69 16.45
N GLU A 61 3.85 4.40 15.34
CA GLU A 61 2.85 4.03 14.33
C GLU A 61 3.24 2.73 13.62
N ILE A 62 4.53 2.57 13.32
CA ILE A 62 5.07 1.33 12.75
C ILE A 62 4.92 0.17 13.73
N GLU A 63 5.25 0.38 15.01
CA GLU A 63 5.11 -0.65 16.04
C GLU A 63 3.63 -1.04 16.23
N ALA A 64 2.71 -0.08 16.17
CA ALA A 64 1.26 -0.33 16.24
C ALA A 64 0.72 -1.12 15.04
N ALA A 65 1.37 -1.04 13.87
CA ALA A 65 1.00 -1.83 12.69
C ALA A 65 1.44 -3.30 12.80
N PHE A 66 2.51 -3.60 13.54
CA PHE A 66 3.09 -4.95 13.59
C PHE A 66 2.13 -6.06 14.06
N PRO A 67 1.36 -5.91 15.16
CA PRO A 67 0.44 -6.95 15.61
C PRO A 67 -0.54 -7.36 14.50
N ARG A 68 -1.20 -6.39 13.86
CA ARG A 68 -2.12 -6.64 12.75
C ARG A 68 -1.44 -7.37 11.58
N MET A 69 -0.23 -6.95 11.21
CA MET A 69 0.51 -7.59 10.11
C MET A 69 0.99 -9.01 10.48
N VAL A 70 1.21 -9.30 11.76
CA VAL A 70 1.51 -10.64 12.28
C VAL A 70 0.25 -11.51 12.27
N ASP A 71 -0.89 -10.98 12.70
CA ASP A 71 -2.17 -11.70 12.71
C ASP A 71 -2.61 -12.10 11.31
N LYS A 72 -2.37 -11.21 10.32
CA LYS A 72 -2.58 -11.51 8.89
C LYS A 72 -1.51 -12.47 8.31
N GLY A 73 -0.51 -12.85 9.10
CA GLY A 73 0.54 -13.77 8.71
C GLY A 73 1.54 -13.19 7.72
N TRP A 74 1.61 -11.86 7.55
CA TRP A 74 2.55 -11.20 6.64
C TRP A 74 3.93 -11.03 7.25
N LEU A 75 3.97 -10.77 8.55
CA LEU A 75 5.19 -10.68 9.35
C LEU A 75 5.23 -11.76 10.41
N VAL A 76 6.43 -12.01 10.94
CA VAL A 76 6.65 -12.86 12.12
C VAL A 76 7.65 -12.16 13.04
N ARG A 77 7.36 -12.16 14.35
CA ARG A 77 8.29 -11.66 15.36
C ARG A 77 9.36 -12.72 15.64
N ARG A 78 10.63 -12.29 15.66
CA ARG A 78 11.80 -13.07 16.06
C ARG A 78 12.56 -12.30 17.14
N GLU A 79 13.51 -12.96 17.79
CA GLU A 79 14.38 -12.32 18.79
C GLU A 79 15.11 -11.10 18.23
N THR A 80 15.49 -11.13 16.95
CA THR A 80 16.19 -10.04 16.25
C THR A 80 15.25 -8.98 15.67
N GLY A 81 13.95 -9.07 15.91
CA GLY A 81 12.92 -8.15 15.39
C GLY A 81 11.99 -8.80 14.37
N MET A 82 11.30 -7.96 13.58
CA MET A 82 10.29 -8.40 12.62
C MET A 82 10.91 -8.96 11.34
N ARG A 83 10.36 -10.06 10.83
CA ARG A 83 10.75 -10.67 9.54
C ARG A 83 9.56 -10.88 8.62
N ALA A 84 9.80 -10.75 7.32
CA ALA A 84 8.82 -11.06 6.29
C ALA A 84 8.58 -12.57 6.15
N THR A 85 7.32 -12.99 6.08
CA THR A 85 6.95 -14.40 5.86
C THR A 85 6.82 -14.74 4.38
N ALA A 86 6.75 -16.02 4.05
CA ALA A 86 6.43 -16.47 2.69
C ALA A 86 5.01 -16.07 2.27
N ASN A 87 4.05 -16.12 3.19
CA ASN A 87 2.67 -15.70 2.94
C ASN A 87 2.62 -14.20 2.61
N GLY A 88 3.27 -13.36 3.42
CA GLY A 88 3.41 -11.93 3.15
C GLY A 88 4.04 -11.64 1.79
N ARG A 89 5.04 -12.42 1.34
CA ARG A 89 5.63 -12.24 0.00
C ARG A 89 4.63 -12.54 -1.11
N ARG A 90 3.86 -13.63 -0.99
CA ARG A 90 2.82 -13.98 -1.98
C ARG A 90 1.77 -12.88 -2.07
N HIS A 91 1.42 -12.31 -0.91
CA HIS A 91 0.44 -11.24 -0.75
C HIS A 91 0.90 -9.90 -1.31
N GLY A 92 2.10 -9.45 -0.92
CA GLY A 92 2.71 -8.22 -1.42
C GLY A 92 2.95 -8.27 -2.93
N ARG A 93 3.24 -9.45 -3.49
CA ARG A 93 3.36 -9.64 -4.95
C ARG A 93 2.06 -9.33 -5.69
N LEU A 94 0.88 -9.59 -5.10
CA LEU A 94 -0.40 -9.24 -5.72
C LEU A 94 -0.57 -7.72 -5.81
N HIS A 95 -0.23 -7.00 -4.74
CA HIS A 95 -0.30 -5.54 -4.68
C HIS A 95 0.67 -4.89 -5.67
N LEU A 96 1.94 -5.33 -5.68
CA LEU A 96 2.94 -4.89 -6.66
C LEU A 96 2.52 -5.18 -8.10
N ARG A 97 1.92 -6.34 -8.36
CA ARG A 97 1.38 -6.66 -9.70
C ARG A 97 0.23 -5.73 -10.08
N GLY A 98 -0.64 -5.37 -9.13
CA GLY A 98 -1.69 -4.38 -9.33
C GLY A 98 -1.12 -3.02 -9.72
N LEU A 99 -0.14 -2.52 -8.95
CA LEU A 99 0.56 -1.27 -9.24
C LEU A 99 1.22 -1.30 -10.62
N VAL A 100 2.00 -2.34 -10.93
CA VAL A 100 2.67 -2.47 -12.24
C VAL A 100 1.64 -2.50 -13.37
N ARG A 101 0.56 -3.27 -13.25
CA ARG A 101 -0.47 -3.35 -14.30
C ARG A 101 -1.25 -2.06 -14.47
N MET A 102 -1.53 -1.34 -13.39
CA MET A 102 -2.12 -0.01 -13.45
C MET A 102 -1.20 0.97 -14.20
N MET A 103 0.11 0.87 -13.99
CA MET A 103 1.09 1.68 -14.74
C MET A 103 1.30 1.21 -16.19
N ASP A 104 1.02 -0.07 -16.49
CA ASP A 104 1.28 -0.74 -17.78
C ASP A 104 0.04 -0.77 -18.72
N GLN A 105 -1.17 -0.50 -18.23
CA GLN A 105 -2.39 -0.54 -19.05
C GLN A 105 -2.48 0.65 -20.04
N GLY A 106 -1.92 0.43 -21.23
CA GLY A 106 -2.09 1.27 -22.42
C GLY A 106 -3.55 1.54 -22.83
N THR A 107 -3.79 2.60 -23.59
CA THR A 107 -3.45 2.62 -25.02
C THR A 107 -2.77 3.92 -25.47
N ARG A 108 -1.64 3.72 -26.18
CA ARG A 108 -0.71 4.66 -26.84
C ARG A 108 0.38 5.29 -25.94
N MET A 109 1.56 4.67 -25.96
CA MET A 109 2.86 5.24 -25.56
C MET A 109 2.87 6.07 -24.26
N ILE A 110 2.36 5.51 -23.16
CA ILE A 110 2.77 6.02 -21.86
C ILE A 110 3.93 5.16 -21.39
N ASP A 111 5.14 5.70 -21.59
CA ASP A 111 6.37 5.20 -20.99
C ASP A 111 6.20 5.18 -19.46
N VAL A 112 6.85 4.25 -18.76
CA VAL A 112 6.97 4.30 -17.29
C VAL A 112 7.42 5.69 -16.81
N ALA A 113 8.27 6.36 -17.60
CA ALA A 113 8.65 7.75 -17.35
C ALA A 113 7.47 8.74 -17.40
N LEU A 114 6.53 8.56 -18.33
CA LEU A 114 5.34 9.41 -18.44
C LEU A 114 4.33 9.08 -17.33
N THR A 115 4.17 7.81 -16.94
CA THR A 115 3.36 7.47 -15.75
C THR A 115 3.96 8.05 -14.48
N MET A 116 5.28 7.98 -14.32
CA MET A 116 5.98 8.63 -13.19
C MET A 116 5.82 10.15 -13.23
N ALA A 117 5.81 10.77 -14.41
CA ALA A 117 5.54 12.19 -14.55
C ALA A 117 4.10 12.54 -14.17
N MET A 118 3.11 11.72 -14.54
CA MET A 118 1.72 11.88 -14.14
C MET A 118 1.53 11.71 -12.63
N LEU A 119 2.20 10.74 -12.00
CA LEU A 119 2.16 10.57 -10.55
C LEU A 119 2.74 11.78 -9.82
N LYS A 120 3.86 12.34 -10.32
CA LYS A 120 4.45 13.58 -9.78
C LYS A 120 3.56 14.80 -10.00
N LEU A 121 2.90 14.88 -11.16
CA LEU A 121 1.94 15.94 -11.45
C LEU A 121 0.76 15.86 -10.47
N ALA A 122 0.17 14.68 -10.30
CA ALA A 122 -0.91 14.47 -9.35
C ALA A 122 -0.47 14.75 -7.90
N GLU A 123 0.76 14.38 -7.51
CA GLU A 123 1.37 14.76 -6.23
C GLU A 123 1.41 16.29 -6.07
N THR A 124 1.89 17.02 -7.09
CA THR A 124 1.93 18.49 -7.08
C THR A 124 0.54 19.13 -7.09
N GLU A 125 -0.43 18.56 -7.82
CA GLU A 125 -1.83 19.02 -7.80
C GLU A 125 -2.45 18.88 -6.41
N LEU A 126 -2.15 17.77 -5.70
CA LEU A 126 -2.59 17.57 -4.32
C LEU A 126 -1.92 18.53 -3.32
N ASP A 127 -0.70 18.98 -3.61
CA ASP A 127 -0.02 20.02 -2.82
C ASP A 127 -0.62 21.43 -3.08
N GLY A 128 -1.33 21.62 -4.19
CA GLY A 128 -1.68 22.92 -4.77
C GLY A 128 -3.04 23.54 -4.41
N ASP A 129 -3.70 23.12 -3.32
CA ASP A 129 -4.99 23.67 -2.88
C ASP A 129 -5.00 24.21 -1.42
N TYR A 130 -3.82 24.48 -0.83
CA TYR A 130 -3.71 24.95 0.57
C TYR A 130 -2.94 26.27 0.77
N GLU A 131 -2.79 27.11 -0.26
CA GLU A 131 -2.33 28.50 -0.06
C GLU A 131 -3.27 29.48 -0.76
N GLU A 132 -3.72 30.48 0.02
CA GLU A 132 -4.57 31.64 -0.33
C GLU A 132 -6.10 31.50 -0.17
N GLY A 133 -6.49 31.36 1.10
CA GLY A 133 -7.78 31.83 1.62
C GLY A 133 -7.65 32.37 3.04
N VAL A 134 -6.51 33.02 3.37
CA VAL A 134 -6.36 33.74 4.63
C VAL A 134 -7.03 35.08 4.46
N ASP A 135 -8.08 35.27 5.26
CA ASP A 135 -8.83 36.49 5.47
C ASP A 135 -7.88 37.70 5.63
N ASP A 136 -8.01 38.70 4.76
CA ASP A 136 -7.50 40.05 5.00
C ASP A 136 -8.66 40.89 5.54
N ASP A 137 -8.93 40.70 6.82
CA ASP A 137 -9.70 41.63 7.64
C ASP A 137 -8.74 42.77 8.04
N GLY A 138 -8.69 43.89 7.29
CA GLY A 138 -7.79 44.98 7.71
C GLY A 138 -7.75 46.24 6.86
N GLU A 139 -8.65 47.17 7.16
CA GLU A 139 -8.44 48.64 7.22
C GLU A 139 -7.87 49.40 6.00
N ASP A 140 -8.76 50.14 5.31
CA ASP A 140 -8.74 51.62 5.25
C ASP A 140 -10.12 52.20 4.87
#